data_AF-A0A1H6A5G1-F1
#
_entry.id   AF-A0A1H6A5G1-F1
#
_cell.length_a   1.000
_cell.length_b   1.000
_cell.length_c   1.000
_cell.angle_alpha   90.00
_cell.angle_beta   90.00
_cell.angle_gamma   90.00
#
_symmetry.space_group_name_H-M   'P 1'
#
loop_
_entity.id
_entity.type
_entity.pdbx_description
1 polymer ?
#
loop_
_entity_poly.entity_id
_entity_poly.type
_entity_poly.pdbx_seq_one_letter_code
_entity_poly.pdbx_strand_id
1 'polypeptide(L)'
;MRWEQGRATLEGMLGRGELEKVAASRPQAEALLDQAGRHVATARLAMESDPIGAYQLLYDAARKSLGAILENQGLRASSRGGHIAVYEAVVAQLDPPLGKSLRPFDRMRRRRNEAEYPRPGSPGFSAEEVRADIPKVEAIMEIATRVIDQMRPF
;
A
#
# COMPACT_ATOMS: atom_id res chain seq x y z
N MET A 1 24.18 -0.02 9.38
CA MET A 1 23.22 0.09 10.49
C MET A 1 21.92 -0.60 10.10
N ARG A 2 21.24 -1.18 11.09
CA ARG A 2 20.01 -1.98 10.96
C ARG A 2 18.79 -1.12 11.29
N TRP A 3 17.65 -1.37 10.66
CA TRP A 3 16.39 -0.63 10.92
C TRP A 3 15.69 -1.23 12.14
N GLU A 4 15.67 -0.51 13.26
CA GLU A 4 15.16 -1.06 14.54
C GLU A 4 13.67 -0.76 14.79
N GLN A 5 13.15 0.36 14.27
CA GLN A 5 11.75 0.71 14.46
C GLN A 5 10.83 -0.33 13.80
N GLY A 6 9.84 -0.83 14.56
CA GLY A 6 8.89 -1.84 14.09
C GLY A 6 9.41 -3.27 14.04
N ARG A 7 10.68 -3.52 14.37
CA ARG A 7 11.32 -4.82 14.18
C ARG A 7 10.64 -5.95 14.95
N ALA A 8 10.35 -5.74 16.23
CA ALA A 8 9.63 -6.72 17.06
C ALA A 8 8.24 -7.05 16.51
N THR A 9 7.55 -6.05 15.93
CA THR A 9 6.25 -6.26 15.27
C THR A 9 6.41 -7.14 14.04
N LEU A 10 7.39 -6.85 13.17
CA LEU A 10 7.66 -7.65 11.97
C LEU A 10 8.06 -9.09 12.30
N GLU A 11 8.90 -9.29 13.31
CA GLU A 11 9.25 -10.63 13.80
C GLU A 11 8.02 -11.38 14.33
N GLY A 12 7.13 -10.69 15.05
CA GLY A 12 5.85 -11.25 15.47
C GLY A 12 4.94 -11.63 14.30
N MET A 13 4.85 -10.79 13.27
CA MET A 13 4.06 -11.05 12.05
C MET A 13 4.63 -12.23 11.26
N LEU A 14 5.96 -12.36 11.18
CA LEU A 14 6.63 -13.54 10.61
C LEU A 14 6.30 -14.80 11.41
N GLY A 15 6.37 -14.74 12.74
CA GLY A 15 6.03 -15.87 13.62
C GLY A 15 4.56 -16.30 13.50
N ARG A 16 3.65 -15.35 13.27
CA ARG A 16 2.23 -15.63 13.00
C ARG A 16 1.95 -16.01 11.55
N GLY A 17 2.95 -16.02 10.67
CA GLY A 17 2.80 -16.32 9.24
C GLY A 17 1.99 -15.28 8.47
N GLU A 18 1.88 -14.05 8.96
CA GLU A 18 1.25 -12.91 8.26
C GLU A 18 2.19 -12.29 7.22
N LEU A 19 3.49 -12.37 7.49
CA LEU A 19 4.57 -12.08 6.56
C LEU A 19 5.37 -13.34 6.26
N GLU A 20 6.08 -13.34 5.14
CA GLU A 20 7.07 -14.33 4.76
C GLU A 20 8.37 -13.64 4.33
N LYS A 21 9.49 -14.36 4.46
CA LYS A 21 10.79 -13.90 3.95
C LYS A 21 10.92 -14.32 2.49
N VAL A 22 11.37 -13.39 1.66
CA VAL A 22 11.70 -13.58 0.25
C VAL A 22 13.09 -13.00 -0.04
N ALA A 23 13.62 -13.23 -1.24
CA ALA A 23 14.85 -12.54 -1.65
C ALA A 23 14.57 -11.03 -1.76
N ALA A 24 15.33 -10.22 -1.04
CA ALA A 24 15.25 -8.76 -1.16
C ALA A 24 15.58 -8.34 -2.60
N SER A 25 14.70 -7.53 -3.19
CA SER A 25 14.82 -7.17 -4.62
C SER A 25 14.49 -5.69 -4.84
N ARG A 26 15.56 -4.89 -4.98
CA ARG A 26 15.47 -3.48 -5.36
C ARG A 26 14.81 -3.29 -6.74
N PRO A 27 15.16 -4.05 -7.80
CA PRO A 27 14.50 -3.92 -9.10
C PRO A 27 13.00 -4.24 -9.04
N GLN A 28 12.58 -5.23 -8.24
CA GLN A 28 11.16 -5.55 -8.10
C GLN A 28 10.41 -4.45 -7.34
N ALA A 29 11.02 -3.85 -6.33
CA ALA A 29 10.45 -2.71 -5.62
C ALA A 29 10.25 -1.51 -6.55
N GLU A 30 11.24 -1.18 -7.39
CA GLU A 30 11.14 -0.12 -8.40
C GLU A 30 10.03 -0.43 -9.42
N ALA A 31 9.95 -1.66 -9.92
CA ALA A 31 8.89 -2.07 -10.84
C ALA A 31 7.48 -1.94 -10.24
N LEU A 32 7.32 -2.21 -8.94
CA LEU A 32 6.06 -1.99 -8.21
C LEU A 32 5.69 -0.51 -8.13
N LEU A 33 6.66 0.38 -7.91
CA LEU A 33 6.45 1.83 -7.89
C LEU A 33 6.10 2.37 -9.28
N ASP A 34 6.76 1.88 -10.34
CA ASP A 34 6.42 2.23 -11.73
C ASP A 34 5.01 1.79 -12.11
N GLN A 35 4.60 0.60 -11.65
CA GLN A 35 3.22 0.13 -11.79
C GLN A 35 2.24 1.02 -11.00
N ALA A 36 2.58 1.41 -9.77
CA ALA A 36 1.76 2.31 -8.96
C ALA A 36 1.55 3.67 -9.66
N GLY A 37 2.60 4.25 -10.25
CA GLY A 37 2.50 5.49 -11.02
C GLY A 37 1.58 5.38 -12.22
N ARG A 38 1.68 4.28 -13.00
CA ARG A 38 0.77 4.02 -14.12
C ARG A 38 -0.68 3.86 -13.66
N HIS A 39 -0.91 3.19 -12.54
CA HIS A 39 -2.25 3.00 -11.98
C HIS A 39 -2.89 4.32 -11.52
N VAL A 40 -2.12 5.22 -10.90
CA VAL A 40 -2.60 6.57 -10.57
C VAL A 40 -2.96 7.34 -11.84
N ALA A 41 -2.12 7.28 -12.88
CA ALA A 41 -2.39 7.94 -14.15
C ALA A 41 -3.68 7.40 -14.81
N THR A 42 -3.87 6.08 -14.84
CA THR A 42 -5.09 5.46 -15.37
C THR A 42 -6.32 5.82 -14.53
N ALA A 43 -6.21 5.80 -13.20
CA ALA A 43 -7.31 6.19 -12.31
C ALA A 43 -7.77 7.64 -12.57
N ARG A 44 -6.83 8.56 -12.83
CA ARG A 44 -7.15 9.95 -13.21
C ARG A 44 -7.95 10.04 -14.51
N LEU A 45 -7.63 9.20 -15.50
CA LEU A 45 -8.33 9.19 -16.80
C LEU A 45 -9.71 8.56 -16.70
N ALA A 46 -9.85 7.51 -15.87
CA ALA A 46 -11.07 6.72 -15.77
C ALA A 46 -12.07 7.26 -14.74
N MET A 47 -11.70 8.18 -13.85
CA MET A 47 -12.52 8.54 -12.69
C MET A 47 -13.93 9.04 -13.02
N GLU A 48 -14.14 9.67 -14.19
CA GLU A 48 -15.46 10.15 -14.61
C GLU A 48 -16.29 9.05 -15.30
N SER A 49 -15.65 8.18 -16.10
CA SER A 49 -16.33 7.14 -16.88
C SER A 49 -16.53 5.83 -16.11
N ASP A 50 -15.62 5.51 -15.20
CA ASP A 50 -15.61 4.33 -14.35
C ASP A 50 -14.99 4.66 -12.97
N PRO A 51 -15.76 5.32 -12.07
CA PRO A 51 -15.29 5.63 -10.72
C PRO A 51 -14.89 4.40 -9.90
N ILE A 52 -15.55 3.26 -10.09
CA ILE A 52 -15.28 2.02 -9.35
C ILE A 52 -13.91 1.46 -9.77
N GLY A 53 -13.69 1.27 -11.07
CA GLY A 53 -12.42 0.78 -11.60
C GLY A 53 -11.27 1.75 -11.31
N ALA A 54 -11.52 3.07 -11.42
CA ALA A 54 -10.55 4.08 -11.03
C ALA A 54 -10.15 3.97 -9.54
N TYR A 55 -11.12 3.74 -8.65
CA TYR A 55 -10.84 3.56 -7.23
C TYR A 55 -10.05 2.27 -6.95
N GLN A 56 -10.40 1.17 -7.62
CA GLN A 56 -9.67 -0.09 -7.49
C GLN A 56 -8.20 0.05 -7.91
N LEU A 57 -7.94 0.71 -9.05
CA LEU A 57 -6.58 1.02 -9.51
C LEU A 57 -5.83 1.92 -8.54
N LEU A 58 -6.50 2.95 -8.00
CA LEU A 58 -5.89 3.88 -7.06
C LEU A 58 -5.52 3.19 -5.73
N TYR A 59 -6.41 2.34 -5.21
CA TYR A 59 -6.10 1.48 -4.05
C TYR A 59 -4.93 0.53 -4.35
N ASP A 60 -4.92 -0.09 -5.53
CA ASP A 60 -3.86 -1.01 -5.92
C ASP A 60 -2.50 -0.31 -6.07
N ALA A 61 -2.48 0.94 -6.54
CA ALA A 61 -1.29 1.79 -6.53
C ALA A 61 -0.74 1.97 -5.11
N ALA A 62 -1.58 2.39 -4.16
CA ALA A 62 -1.17 2.54 -2.76
C ALA A 62 -0.62 1.23 -2.17
N ARG A 63 -1.28 0.10 -2.45
CA ARG A 63 -0.85 -1.22 -2.00
C ARG A 63 0.50 -1.62 -2.58
N LYS A 64 0.72 -1.38 -3.87
CA LYS A 64 2.01 -1.64 -4.53
C LYS A 64 3.12 -0.78 -3.95
N SER A 65 2.86 0.49 -3.63
CA SER A 65 3.84 1.36 -2.98
C SER A 65 4.27 0.84 -1.61
N LEU A 66 3.33 0.44 -0.75
CA LEU A 66 3.68 -0.17 0.54
C LEU A 66 4.36 -1.53 0.36
N GLY A 67 3.93 -2.33 -0.62
CA GLY A 67 4.54 -3.60 -0.96
C GLY A 67 5.97 -3.46 -1.47
N ALA A 68 6.30 -2.39 -2.20
CA ALA A 68 7.65 -2.10 -2.68
C ALA A 68 8.65 -1.93 -1.52
N ILE A 69 8.22 -1.33 -0.40
CA ILE A 69 9.03 -1.20 0.80
C ILE A 69 9.40 -2.59 1.33
N LEU A 70 8.39 -3.46 1.51
CA LEU A 70 8.60 -4.81 2.02
C LEU A 70 9.45 -5.66 1.07
N GLU A 71 9.19 -5.59 -0.24
CA GLU A 71 9.94 -6.33 -1.25
C GLU A 71 11.43 -5.92 -1.27
N ASN A 72 11.72 -4.62 -1.12
CA ASN A 72 13.09 -4.12 -0.98
C ASN A 72 13.78 -4.65 0.30
N GLN A 73 13.00 -4.99 1.33
CA GLN A 73 13.49 -5.59 2.56
C GLN A 73 13.60 -7.12 2.51
N GLY A 74 13.09 -7.77 1.47
CA GLY A 74 12.99 -9.24 1.43
C GLY A 74 11.82 -9.78 2.27
N LEU A 75 10.73 -9.02 2.34
CA LEU A 75 9.51 -9.37 3.05
C LEU A 75 8.32 -9.33 2.09
N ARG A 76 7.34 -10.20 2.32
CA ARG A 76 6.09 -10.21 1.57
C ARG A 76 4.93 -10.56 2.50
N ALA A 77 3.75 -9.96 2.27
CA ALA A 77 2.54 -10.39 2.95
C ALA A 77 2.08 -11.74 2.41
N SER A 78 1.77 -12.66 3.31
CA SER A 78 1.27 -13.99 2.94
C SER A 78 -0.23 -13.96 2.64
N SER A 79 -0.78 -15.08 2.16
CA SER A 79 -2.24 -15.24 2.02
C SER A 79 -2.98 -15.08 3.35
N ARG A 80 -2.37 -15.48 4.46
CA ARG A 80 -2.92 -15.34 5.82
C ARG A 80 -2.90 -13.89 6.30
N GLY A 81 -1.82 -13.14 6.03
CA GLY A 81 -1.73 -11.73 6.41
C GLY A 81 -2.55 -10.81 5.51
N GLY A 82 -2.73 -11.20 4.24
CA GLY A 82 -3.49 -10.45 3.26
C GLY A 82 -2.97 -9.02 3.08
N HIS A 83 -3.83 -8.15 2.56
CA HIS A 83 -3.43 -6.76 2.25
C HIS A 83 -3.24 -5.88 3.49
N ILE A 84 -3.85 -6.23 4.63
CA ILE A 84 -3.70 -5.45 5.85
C ILE A 84 -2.30 -5.62 6.46
N ALA A 85 -1.69 -6.80 6.35
CA ALA A 85 -0.33 -7.04 6.82
C ALA A 85 0.70 -6.12 6.13
N VAL A 86 0.50 -5.77 4.85
CA VAL A 86 1.36 -4.80 4.16
C VAL A 86 1.33 -3.44 4.87
N TYR A 87 0.14 -2.98 5.27
CA TYR A 87 -0.04 -1.71 5.96
C TYR A 87 0.52 -1.73 7.38
N GLU A 88 0.18 -2.76 8.16
CA GLU A 88 0.64 -2.89 9.55
C GLU A 88 2.16 -2.97 9.63
N ALA A 89 2.79 -3.72 8.72
CA ALA A 89 4.24 -3.84 8.65
C ALA A 89 4.91 -2.50 8.29
N VAL A 90 4.38 -1.74 7.34
CA VAL A 90 4.97 -0.44 6.96
C VAL A 90 4.73 0.61 8.06
N VAL A 91 3.53 0.66 8.66
CA VAL A 91 3.25 1.58 9.78
C VAL A 91 4.14 1.29 10.96
N ALA A 92 4.32 0.02 11.35
CA ALA A 92 5.20 -0.34 12.46
C ALA A 92 6.63 0.20 12.28
N GLN A 93 7.10 0.27 11.03
CA GLN A 93 8.47 0.69 10.71
C GLN A 93 8.63 2.20 10.53
N LEU A 94 7.57 2.92 10.15
CA LEU A 94 7.63 4.32 9.71
C LEU A 94 6.84 5.29 10.60
N ASP A 95 6.01 4.78 11.53
CA ASP A 95 5.27 5.58 12.50
C ASP A 95 5.81 5.38 13.92
N PRO A 96 6.15 6.45 14.65
CA PRO A 96 6.25 7.85 14.19
C PRO A 96 7.41 8.08 13.20
N PRO A 97 7.36 9.13 12.34
CA PRO A 97 6.34 10.19 12.28
C PRO A 97 5.30 10.04 11.16
N LEU A 98 5.42 9.03 10.29
CA LEU A 98 4.70 9.00 9.01
C LEU A 98 3.29 8.39 9.07
N GLY A 99 2.81 7.96 10.24
CA GLY A 99 1.52 7.27 10.37
C GLY A 99 0.33 8.05 9.82
N LYS A 100 0.33 9.39 9.95
CA LYS A 100 -0.73 10.25 9.39
C LYS A 100 -0.84 10.15 7.86
N SER A 101 0.30 10.05 7.17
CA SER A 101 0.36 9.94 5.71
C SER A 101 0.03 8.53 5.22
N LEU A 102 0.28 7.51 6.05
CA LEU A 102 -0.01 6.10 5.72
C LEU A 102 -1.46 5.71 6.03
N ARG A 103 -2.07 6.32 7.06
CA ARG A 103 -3.44 6.03 7.52
C ARG A 103 -4.54 5.99 6.44
N PRO A 104 -4.52 6.81 5.36
CA PRO A 104 -5.51 6.70 4.30
C PRO A 104 -5.65 5.30 3.71
N PHE A 105 -4.56 4.51 3.67
CA PHE A 105 -4.58 3.16 3.10
C PHE A 105 -5.65 2.25 3.69
N ASP A 106 -5.78 2.18 5.02
CA ASP A 106 -6.73 1.25 5.65
C ASP A 106 -8.19 1.65 5.40
N ARG A 107 -8.49 2.96 5.32
CA ARG A 107 -9.81 3.42 4.85
C ARG A 107 -10.05 3.00 3.40
N MET A 108 -9.07 3.21 2.52
CA MET A 108 -9.19 2.84 1.10
C MET A 108 -9.36 1.34 0.91
N ARG A 109 -8.68 0.51 1.71
CA ARG A 109 -8.84 -0.95 1.70
C ARG A 109 -10.26 -1.38 2.00
N ARG A 110 -10.86 -0.82 3.06
CA ARG A 110 -12.27 -1.08 3.41
C ARG A 110 -13.20 -0.63 2.29
N ARG A 111 -12.98 0.59 1.77
CA ARG A 111 -13.80 1.13 0.69
C ARG A 111 -13.69 0.29 -0.59
N ARG A 112 -12.48 -0.11 -1.01
CA ARG A 112 -12.29 -1.03 -2.14
C ARG A 112 -13.02 -2.35 -1.93
N ASN A 113 -13.07 -2.88 -0.70
CA ASN A 113 -13.82 -4.11 -0.42
C ASN A 113 -15.32 -3.95 -0.69
N GLU A 114 -15.90 -2.77 -0.50
CA GLU A 114 -17.30 -2.47 -0.83
C GLU A 114 -17.55 -2.45 -2.35
N ALA A 115 -16.54 -2.18 -3.18
CA ALA A 115 -16.65 -2.29 -4.64
C ALA A 115 -16.83 -3.75 -5.08
N GLU A 116 -16.12 -4.70 -4.44
CA GLU A 116 -16.19 -6.12 -4.77
C GLU A 116 -17.44 -6.80 -4.18
N TYR A 117 -17.83 -6.36 -2.99
CA TYR A 117 -18.93 -6.95 -2.22
C TYR A 117 -19.93 -5.85 -1.84
N PRO A 118 -20.68 -5.31 -2.82
CA PRO A 118 -21.61 -4.23 -2.59
C PRO A 118 -22.73 -4.66 -1.65
N ARG A 119 -23.06 -3.82 -0.68
CA ARG A 119 -24.21 -4.01 0.22
C ARG A 119 -25.39 -3.16 -0.28
N PRO A 120 -26.64 -3.63 -0.15
CA PRO A 120 -27.80 -2.81 -0.44
C PRO A 120 -27.74 -1.48 0.33
N GLY A 121 -27.89 -0.36 -0.37
CA GLY A 121 -27.88 0.99 0.22
C GLY A 121 -26.49 1.60 0.47
N SER A 122 -25.39 0.93 0.10
CA SER A 122 -24.06 1.53 0.16
C SER A 122 -23.95 2.74 -0.79
N PRO A 123 -23.31 3.84 -0.39
CA PRO A 123 -23.01 4.94 -1.29
C PRO A 123 -22.19 4.47 -2.49
N GLY A 124 -22.58 4.87 -3.70
CA GLY A 124 -21.83 4.62 -4.93
C GLY A 124 -20.46 5.28 -4.90
N PHE A 125 -19.56 4.83 -5.78
CA PHE A 125 -18.26 5.47 -6.00
C PHE A 125 -18.44 6.69 -6.89
N SER A 126 -17.70 7.77 -6.61
CA SER A 126 -17.75 9.01 -7.38
C SER A 126 -16.37 9.44 -7.85
N ALA A 127 -16.33 10.21 -8.96
CA ALA A 127 -15.10 10.83 -9.44
C ALA A 127 -14.47 11.75 -8.37
N GLU A 128 -15.29 12.41 -7.56
CA GLU A 128 -14.84 13.27 -6.45
C GLU A 128 -14.11 12.45 -5.37
N GLU A 129 -14.62 11.27 -5.02
CA GLU A 129 -13.98 10.37 -4.06
C GLU A 129 -12.58 9.95 -4.56
N VAL A 130 -12.47 9.55 -5.83
CA VAL A 130 -11.19 9.20 -6.46
C VAL A 130 -10.26 10.41 -6.47
N ARG A 131 -10.74 11.58 -6.90
CA ARG A 131 -9.99 12.84 -6.94
C ARG A 131 -9.43 13.24 -5.57
N ALA A 132 -10.21 13.05 -4.51
CA ALA A 132 -9.81 13.37 -3.14
C ALA A 132 -8.77 12.40 -2.57
N ASP A 133 -8.69 11.17 -3.09
CA ASP A 133 -7.76 10.13 -2.62
C ASP A 133 -6.44 10.08 -3.39
N ILE A 134 -6.43 10.57 -4.62
CA ILE A 134 -5.21 10.68 -5.45
C ILE A 134 -4.02 11.32 -4.69
N PRO A 135 -4.12 12.53 -4.11
CA PRO A 135 -2.97 13.14 -3.43
C PRO A 135 -2.50 12.34 -2.20
N LYS A 136 -3.39 11.54 -1.61
CA LYS A 136 -3.04 10.67 -0.47
C LYS A 136 -2.21 9.47 -0.93
N VAL A 137 -2.54 8.89 -2.08
CA VAL A 137 -1.77 7.79 -2.69
C VAL A 137 -0.43 8.29 -3.21
N GLU A 138 -0.38 9.47 -3.81
CA GLU A 138 0.87 10.10 -4.25
C GLU A 138 1.82 10.35 -3.07
N ALA A 139 1.30 10.77 -1.90
CA ALA A 139 2.12 10.88 -0.69
C ALA A 139 2.67 9.53 -0.21
N ILE A 140 1.89 8.45 -0.31
CA ILE A 140 2.36 7.08 0.01
C ILE A 140 3.45 6.63 -0.97
N MET A 141 3.28 6.92 -2.27
CA MET A 141 4.30 6.63 -3.29
C MET A 141 5.59 7.39 -3.01
N GLU A 142 5.52 8.69 -2.71
CA GLU A 142 6.69 9.51 -2.41
C GLU A 142 7.44 9.00 -1.17
N ILE A 143 6.72 8.59 -0.12
CA ILE A 143 7.31 7.93 1.05
C ILE A 143 8.01 6.64 0.63
N ALA A 144 7.34 5.77 -0.12
CA ALA A 144 7.90 4.49 -0.53
C ALA A 144 9.18 4.68 -1.36
N THR A 145 9.17 5.57 -2.34
CA THR A 145 10.35 5.92 -3.16
C THR A 145 11.53 6.37 -2.29
N ARG A 146 11.30 7.27 -1.32
CA ARG A 146 12.36 7.72 -0.41
C ARG A 146 12.87 6.61 0.51
N VAL A 147 11.97 5.76 0.99
CA VAL A 147 12.29 4.73 1.98
C VAL A 147 13.10 3.60 1.35
N ILE A 148 12.81 3.19 0.11
CA ILE A 148 13.57 2.10 -0.54
C ILE A 148 15.05 2.47 -0.80
N ASP A 149 15.41 3.76 -0.82
CA ASP A 149 16.80 4.24 -0.88
C ASP A 149 17.54 4.15 0.45
N GLN A 150 16.81 4.20 1.56
CA GLN A 150 17.38 4.29 2.90
C GLN A 150 17.38 2.94 3.63
N MET A 151 16.37 2.12 3.32
CA MET A 151 16.05 0.92 4.07
C MET A 151 16.84 -0.27 3.51
N ARG A 152 17.46 -1.03 4.43
CA ARG A 152 18.25 -2.23 4.11
C ARG A 152 17.37 -3.50 4.20
N PRO A 153 17.81 -4.62 3.60
CA PRO A 153 17.21 -5.93 3.84
C PRO A 153 17.05 -6.26 5.34
N PHE A 154 15.96 -6.95 5.68
CA PHE A 154 15.48 -7.20 7.04
C PHE A 154 16.25 -8.28 7.84
#